data_AF-A0A8T4NXY7-F1
#
_entry.id   AF-A0A8T4NXY7-F1
#
_cell.length_a   1.000
_cell.length_b   1.000
_cell.length_c   1.000
_cell.angle_alpha   90.00
_cell.angle_beta   90.00
_cell.angle_gamma   90.00
#
_symmetry.space_group_name_H-M   'P 1'
#
loop_
_entity.id
_entity.type
_entity.pdbx_description
1 polymer ?
#
loop_
_entity_poly.entity_id
_entity_poly.type
_entity_poly.pdbx_seq_one_letter_code
_entity_poly.pdbx_strand_id
1 'polypeptide(L)'
;QLTSKAFSSETGFNEHFYLKKLSSSGYKIKVIVETPYMLEGYTQLNTKLNCNIPVEFNLVGNHDFTKLLDEGYLIITLIDLWSIDMIIHYPHYVIVENFEDDSFMIADPKYCKKIKFSRRRFEKSLEELKYRLGYSPLIFAIKKD
;
A
#
# COMPACT_ATOMS: atom_id res chain seq x y z
N GLN A 1 -0.12 -23.86 -8.71
CA GLN A 1 1.17 -23.13 -8.85
C GLN A 1 0.95 -21.62 -9.10
N LEU A 2 0.01 -20.98 -8.38
CA LEU A 2 -0.23 -19.52 -8.45
C LEU A 2 0.32 -18.77 -7.22
N THR A 3 0.78 -19.50 -6.21
CA THR A 3 1.14 -18.98 -4.89
C THR A 3 2.57 -18.47 -4.77
N SER A 4 3.52 -18.96 -5.59
CA SER A 4 4.94 -18.57 -5.44
C SER A 4 5.38 -17.34 -6.25
N LYS A 5 4.57 -16.85 -7.20
CA LYS A 5 4.95 -15.72 -8.06
C LYS A 5 4.64 -14.35 -7.47
N ALA A 6 3.58 -14.24 -6.65
CA ALA A 6 3.24 -12.97 -6.00
C ALA A 6 4.27 -12.53 -4.94
N PHE A 7 5.09 -13.47 -4.47
CA PHE A 7 6.14 -13.25 -3.46
C PHE A 7 7.53 -13.66 -3.96
N SER A 8 7.78 -13.67 -5.28
CA SER A 8 9.14 -13.96 -5.74
C SER A 8 10.06 -12.79 -5.37
N SER A 9 10.96 -13.05 -4.43
CA SER A 9 12.04 -12.18 -3.99
C SER A 9 13.02 -11.77 -5.11
N GLU A 10 12.80 -12.25 -6.33
CA GLU A 10 13.61 -11.98 -7.52
C GLU A 10 13.46 -10.52 -7.99
N THR A 11 12.41 -9.82 -7.57
CA THR A 11 12.23 -8.37 -7.80
C THR A 11 12.58 -7.53 -6.58
N GLY A 12 13.66 -7.83 -5.87
CA GLY A 12 14.42 -6.84 -5.07
C GLY A 12 13.61 -5.94 -4.12
N PHE A 13 12.58 -6.46 -3.46
CA PHE A 13 11.71 -5.65 -2.60
C PHE A 13 12.31 -5.46 -1.21
N ASN A 14 13.01 -4.34 -1.02
CA ASN A 14 13.63 -3.92 0.25
C ASN A 14 12.64 -3.24 1.23
N GLU A 15 11.33 -3.27 0.97
CA GLU A 15 10.29 -2.65 1.81
C GLU A 15 10.46 -2.98 3.29
N HIS A 16 10.70 -4.24 3.62
CA HIS A 16 10.88 -4.68 5.00
C HIS A 16 12.05 -3.97 5.70
N PHE A 17 13.14 -3.69 4.99
CA PHE A 17 14.26 -2.94 5.54
C PHE A 17 13.90 -1.48 5.77
N TYR A 18 13.15 -0.85 4.85
CA TYR A 18 12.69 0.53 5.00
C TYR A 18 11.68 0.68 6.13
N LEU A 19 10.69 -0.21 6.20
CA LEU A 19 9.68 -0.21 7.27
C LEU A 19 10.32 -0.50 8.63
N LYS A 20 11.30 -1.40 8.70
CA LYS A 20 12.08 -1.63 9.93
C LYS A 20 12.80 -0.35 10.36
N LYS A 21 13.49 0.33 9.44
CA LYS A 21 14.18 1.59 9.72
C LYS A 21 13.21 2.67 10.22
N LEU A 22 12.04 2.80 9.58
CA LEU A 22 11.01 3.75 10.00
C LEU A 22 10.47 3.40 11.39
N SER A 23 10.18 2.13 11.67
CA SER A 23 9.74 1.66 12.99
C SER A 23 10.77 1.97 14.07
N SER A 24 12.06 1.69 13.81
CA SER A 24 13.16 2.05 14.73
C SER A 24 13.36 3.56 14.89
N SER A 25 12.80 4.38 14.00
CA SER A 25 12.86 5.84 14.06
C SER A 25 11.65 6.46 14.78
N GLY A 26 10.84 5.66 15.48
CA GLY A 26 9.70 6.13 16.26
C GLY A 26 8.40 6.29 15.46
N TYR A 27 8.31 5.70 14.26
CA TYR A 27 7.06 5.67 13.51
C TYR A 27 6.25 4.44 13.88
N LYS A 28 4.95 4.64 14.11
CA LYS A 28 3.97 3.57 14.19
C LYS A 28 3.60 3.12 12.78
N ILE A 29 3.79 1.83 12.50
CA ILE A 29 3.57 1.24 11.18
C ILE A 29 2.57 0.08 11.32
N LYS A 30 1.62 0.01 10.40
CA LYS A 30 0.74 -1.14 10.21
C LYS A 30 0.80 -1.57 8.75
N VAL A 31 0.93 -2.87 8.52
CA VAL A 31 0.81 -3.46 7.18
C VAL A 31 -0.58 -4.06 7.07
N ILE A 32 -1.32 -3.66 6.05
CA ILE A 32 -2.69 -4.12 5.83
C ILE A 32 -2.71 -4.97 4.56
N VAL A 33 -3.32 -6.15 4.69
CA VAL A 33 -3.42 -7.15 3.63
C VAL A 33 -4.86 -7.60 3.45
N GLU A 34 -5.25 -7.85 2.19
CA GLU A 34 -6.64 -8.16 1.84
C GLU A 34 -6.96 -9.65 1.78
N THR A 35 -5.96 -10.54 1.87
CA THR A 35 -6.18 -11.98 1.83
C THR A 35 -5.48 -12.70 2.99
N PRO A 36 -6.06 -13.80 3.53
CA PRO A 36 -5.41 -14.59 4.57
C PRO A 36 -4.07 -15.16 4.12
N TYR A 37 -3.93 -15.51 2.84
CA TYR A 37 -2.68 -16.00 2.27
C TYR A 37 -1.55 -14.97 2.34
N MET A 38 -1.85 -13.69 2.05
CA MET A 38 -0.88 -12.61 2.19
C MET A 38 -0.53 -12.35 3.65
N LEU A 39 -1.50 -12.46 4.57
CA LEU A 39 -1.24 -12.33 6.01
C LEU A 39 -0.24 -13.38 6.47
N GLU A 40 -0.45 -14.64 6.11
CA GLU A 40 0.45 -15.73 6.46
C GLU A 40 1.86 -15.49 5.89
N GLY A 41 1.96 -15.23 4.58
CA GLY A 41 3.23 -15.01 3.89
C GLY A 41 4.02 -13.83 4.46
N TYR A 42 3.34 -12.70 4.70
CA TYR A 42 3.98 -11.51 5.27
C TYR A 42 4.39 -11.75 6.73
N THR A 43 3.57 -12.44 7.53
CA THR A 43 3.90 -12.77 8.94
C THR A 43 5.14 -13.66 9.04
N GLN A 44 5.24 -14.67 8.18
CA GLN A 44 6.43 -15.54 8.10
C GLN A 44 7.68 -14.74 7.71
N LEU A 45 7.57 -13.84 6.74
CA LEU A 45 8.69 -13.00 6.31
C LEU A 45 9.13 -12.00 7.40
N ASN A 46 8.17 -11.35 8.05
CA ASN A 46 8.39 -10.44 9.18
C ASN A 46 9.15 -11.15 10.32
N THR A 47 8.73 -12.38 10.64
CA THR A 47 9.39 -13.24 11.64
C THR A 47 10.81 -13.60 11.22
N LYS A 48 11.00 -14.07 9.97
CA LYS A 48 12.30 -14.45 9.43
C LYS A 48 13.30 -13.29 9.41
N LEU A 49 12.85 -12.07 9.16
CA LEU A 49 13.67 -10.86 9.11
C LEU A 49 13.81 -10.17 10.48
N ASN A 50 13.25 -10.75 11.55
CA ASN A 50 13.17 -10.18 12.88
C ASN A 50 12.67 -8.71 12.83
N CYS A 51 11.56 -8.54 12.12
CA CYS A 51 10.79 -7.32 12.03
C CYS A 51 9.53 -7.54 12.88
N ASN A 52 9.28 -6.67 13.86
CA ASN A 52 8.11 -6.76 14.75
C ASN A 52 7.01 -5.80 14.28
N ILE A 53 6.79 -5.70 12.97
CA ILE A 53 5.81 -4.77 12.40
C ILE A 53 4.42 -5.42 12.49
N PRO A 54 3.42 -4.77 13.09
CA PRO A 54 2.04 -5.28 13.08
C PRO A 54 1.50 -5.48 11.66
N VAL A 55 0.90 -6.65 11.43
CA VAL A 55 0.22 -7.00 10.18
C VAL A 55 -1.24 -7.27 10.50
N GLU A 56 -2.14 -6.57 9.84
CA GLU A 56 -3.58 -6.69 10.04
C GLU A 56 -4.22 -7.22 8.75
N PHE A 57 -5.00 -8.31 8.87
CA PHE A 57 -5.89 -8.70 7.79
C PHE A 57 -7.10 -7.78 7.80
N ASN A 58 -7.33 -7.11 6.69
CA ASN A 58 -8.53 -6.31 6.51
C ASN A 58 -8.95 -6.36 5.05
N LEU A 59 -10.23 -6.61 4.79
CA LEU A 59 -10.81 -6.46 3.46
C LEU A 59 -10.91 -4.96 3.22
N VAL A 60 -9.81 -4.35 2.73
CA VAL A 60 -9.74 -2.92 2.50
C VAL A 60 -10.77 -2.55 1.44
N GLY A 61 -11.95 -2.19 1.92
CA GLY A 61 -12.92 -1.47 1.16
C GLY A 61 -12.48 -0.02 1.06
N ASN A 62 -13.05 0.66 0.08
CA ASN A 62 -13.02 2.09 -0.19
C ASN A 62 -13.11 3.03 1.04
N HIS A 63 -13.66 2.53 2.14
CA HIS A 63 -13.85 3.25 3.40
C HIS A 63 -12.70 3.09 4.41
N ASP A 64 -11.90 2.04 4.31
CA ASP A 64 -10.86 1.77 5.30
C ASP A 64 -9.69 2.77 5.19
N PHE A 65 -9.37 3.22 3.97
CA PHE A 65 -8.41 4.29 3.77
C PHE A 65 -8.83 5.56 4.52
N THR A 66 -10.11 5.95 4.42
CA THR A 66 -10.61 7.17 5.07
C THR A 66 -10.49 7.09 6.59
N LYS A 67 -10.82 5.94 7.19
CA LYS A 67 -10.68 5.74 8.63
C LYS A 67 -9.22 5.83 9.10
N LEU A 68 -8.29 5.25 8.36
CA LEU A 68 -6.86 5.32 8.68
C LEU A 68 -6.32 6.75 8.59
N LEU A 69 -6.77 7.51 7.58
CA LEU A 69 -6.44 8.93 7.43
C LEU A 69 -7.00 9.74 8.62
N ASP A 70 -8.24 9.48 9.04
CA ASP A 70 -8.87 10.12 10.21
C ASP A 70 -8.12 9.80 11.52
N GLU A 71 -7.55 8.59 11.64
CA GLU A 71 -6.67 8.19 12.74
C GLU A 71 -5.28 8.87 12.67
N GLY A 72 -5.01 9.65 11.63
CA GLY A 72 -3.77 10.41 11.41
C GLY A 72 -2.64 9.59 10.79
N TYR A 73 -2.95 8.48 10.13
CA TYR A 73 -1.97 7.73 9.35
C TYR A 73 -1.82 8.33 7.95
N LEU A 74 -0.60 8.39 7.45
CA LEU A 74 -0.34 8.46 6.01
C LEU A 74 -0.40 7.04 5.45
N ILE A 75 -0.89 6.89 4.22
CA ILE A 75 -1.03 5.56 3.61
C ILE A 75 -0.14 5.46 2.38
N ILE A 76 0.74 4.47 2.35
CA ILE A 76 1.55 4.15 1.17
C ILE A 76 0.94 2.92 0.51
N THR A 77 0.63 3.02 -0.78
CA THR A 77 0.10 1.90 -1.55
C THR A 77 0.48 2.00 -3.02
N LEU A 78 0.27 0.91 -3.76
CA LEU A 78 0.42 0.87 -5.20
C LEU A 78 -0.89 1.25 -5.89
N ILE A 79 -0.79 2.09 -6.91
CA ILE A 79 -1.84 2.34 -7.88
C ILE A 79 -1.36 1.93 -9.28
N ASP A 80 -2.28 1.80 -10.23
CA ASP A 80 -1.92 1.71 -11.64
C ASP A 80 -1.62 3.11 -12.17
N LEU A 81 -0.42 3.33 -12.69
CA LEU A 81 0.00 4.64 -13.22
C LEU A 81 -0.90 5.14 -14.36
N TRP A 82 -1.55 4.23 -15.11
CA TRP A 82 -2.56 4.63 -16.10
C TRP A 82 -3.66 5.49 -15.49
N SER A 83 -4.02 5.17 -14.25
CA SER A 83 -5.05 5.87 -13.52
C SER A 83 -4.68 7.32 -13.24
N ILE A 84 -3.43 7.77 -13.33
CA ILE A 84 -3.02 9.18 -13.18
C ILE A 84 -2.82 9.91 -14.52
N ASP A 85 -3.59 9.54 -15.55
CA ASP A 85 -3.55 10.12 -16.90
C ASP A 85 -2.22 9.89 -17.64
N MET A 86 -1.52 8.79 -17.34
CA MET A 86 -0.33 8.36 -18.07
C MET A 86 -0.69 7.27 -19.08
N ILE A 87 -0.01 7.22 -20.23
CA ILE A 87 -0.26 6.23 -21.29
C ILE A 87 0.32 4.84 -20.93
N ILE A 88 0.79 4.64 -19.71
CA ILE A 88 1.54 3.44 -19.30
C ILE A 88 0.87 2.77 -18.11
N HIS A 89 0.57 1.48 -18.29
CA HIS A 89 0.12 0.57 -17.24
C HIS A 89 1.31 0.07 -16.43
N TYR A 90 1.52 0.61 -15.23
CA TYR A 90 2.67 0.28 -14.38
C TYR A 90 2.32 0.39 -12.88
N PRO A 91 2.72 -0.58 -12.02
CA PRO A 91 2.48 -0.47 -10.58
C PRO A 91 3.31 0.67 -10.01
N HIS A 92 2.67 1.63 -9.35
CA HIS A 92 3.34 2.84 -8.90
C HIS A 92 3.02 3.18 -7.45
N TYR A 93 4.06 3.40 -6.64
CA TYR A 93 3.87 3.79 -5.24
C TYR A 93 3.46 5.23 -5.13
N VAL A 94 2.44 5.45 -4.30
CA VAL A 94 1.97 6.77 -3.95
C VAL A 94 1.71 6.87 -2.46
N ILE A 95 1.66 8.10 -1.96
CA ILE A 95 1.31 8.42 -0.58
C ILE A 95 -0.06 9.09 -0.59
N VAL A 96 -1.05 8.46 0.04
CA VAL A 96 -2.35 9.07 0.31
C VAL A 96 -2.23 9.87 1.59
N GLU A 97 -2.39 11.19 1.50
CA GLU A 97 -2.18 12.13 2.60
C GLU A 97 -3.47 12.54 3.28
N ASN A 98 -4.57 12.64 2.53
CA ASN A 98 -5.84 13.17 3.03
C ASN A 98 -7.02 12.70 2.15
N PHE A 99 -8.24 12.84 2.67
CA PHE A 99 -9.50 12.60 1.96
C PHE A 99 -10.50 13.74 2.20
N GLU A 100 -10.83 14.48 1.14
CA GLU A 100 -11.74 15.65 1.19
C GLU A 100 -12.56 15.73 -0.10
N ASP A 101 -13.79 16.21 -0.02
CA ASP A 101 -14.72 16.35 -1.17
C ASP A 101 -14.81 15.09 -2.04
N ASP A 102 -14.99 13.92 -1.42
CA ASP A 102 -15.03 12.62 -2.09
C ASP A 102 -13.78 12.30 -2.95
N SER A 103 -12.62 12.84 -2.54
CA SER A 103 -11.36 12.69 -3.27
C SER A 103 -10.19 12.45 -2.33
N PHE A 104 -9.30 11.55 -2.74
CA PHE A 104 -8.01 11.33 -2.11
C PHE A 104 -6.99 12.35 -2.61
N MET A 105 -6.25 12.96 -1.70
CA MET A 105 -5.06 13.75 -2.00
C MET A 105 -3.85 12.83 -2.00
N ILE A 106 -3.24 12.66 -3.17
CA ILE A 106 -2.17 11.70 -3.41
C ILE A 106 -0.88 12.46 -3.73
N ALA A 107 0.18 12.21 -2.98
CA ALA A 107 1.52 12.63 -3.30
C ALA A 107 2.26 11.53 -4.08
N ASP A 108 2.76 11.90 -5.26
CA ASP A 108 3.62 11.08 -6.10
C ASP A 108 5.09 11.45 -5.85
N PRO A 109 5.87 10.58 -5.16
CA PRO A 109 7.26 10.87 -4.84
C PRO A 109 8.19 10.83 -6.05
N LYS A 110 7.85 10.10 -7.12
CA LYS A 110 8.72 9.99 -8.31
C LYS A 110 8.71 11.27 -9.13
N TYR A 111 7.55 11.90 -9.23
CA TYR A 111 7.40 13.14 -9.99
C TYR A 111 7.30 14.39 -9.10
N CYS A 112 7.39 14.24 -7.78
CA CYS A 112 7.24 15.32 -6.80
C CYS A 112 5.96 16.14 -6.99
N LYS A 113 4.82 15.47 -7.24
CA LYS A 113 3.52 16.11 -7.52
C LYS A 113 2.47 15.70 -6.51
N LYS A 114 1.52 16.60 -6.25
CA LYS A 114 0.27 16.29 -5.55
C LYS A 114 -0.87 16.24 -6.55
N ILE A 115 -1.70 15.22 -6.43
CA ILE A 115 -2.78 14.89 -7.37
C ILE A 115 -4.05 14.70 -6.55
N LYS A 116 -5.13 15.39 -6.92
CA LYS A 116 -6.47 15.13 -6.37
C LYS A 116 -7.10 14.01 -7.19
N PHE A 117 -7.51 12.95 -6.52
CA PHE A 117 -7.98 11.72 -7.14
C PHE A 117 -9.37 11.41 -6.63
N SER A 118 -10.39 11.42 -7.49
CA SER A 118 -11.73 11.09 -7.02
C SER A 118 -11.75 9.68 -6.44
N ARG A 119 -12.56 9.47 -5.40
CA ARG A 119 -12.74 8.19 -4.73
C ARG A 119 -12.91 7.05 -5.75
N ARG A 120 -13.91 7.17 -6.62
CA ARG A 120 -14.20 6.18 -7.68
C ARG A 120 -13.00 5.85 -8.57
N ARG A 121 -12.20 6.86 -8.93
CA ARG A 121 -11.01 6.66 -9.79
C ARG A 121 -9.93 5.91 -9.03
N PHE A 122 -9.73 6.22 -7.74
CA PHE A 122 -8.75 5.57 -6.87
C PHE A 122 -9.02 4.07 -6.76
N GLU A 123 -10.27 3.75 -6.44
CA GLU A 123 -10.72 2.38 -6.20
C GLU A 123 -10.61 1.54 -7.47
N LYS A 124 -11.05 2.12 -8.59
CA LYS A 124 -10.89 1.51 -9.91
C LYS A 124 -9.42 1.24 -10.22
N SER A 125 -8.52 2.16 -9.85
CA SER A 125 -7.09 1.94 -10.04
C SER A 125 -6.56 0.76 -9.23
N LEU A 126 -6.99 0.62 -7.97
CA LEU A 126 -6.60 -0.50 -7.12
C LEU A 126 -7.13 -1.82 -7.68
N GLU A 127 -8.39 -1.83 -8.14
CA GLU A 127 -9.03 -3.00 -8.74
C GLU A 127 -8.35 -3.45 -10.04
N GLU A 128 -8.09 -2.52 -10.96
CA GLU A 128 -7.37 -2.81 -12.20
C GLU A 128 -5.95 -3.33 -11.93
N LEU A 129 -5.28 -2.74 -10.93
CA LEU A 129 -3.96 -3.19 -10.51
C LEU A 129 -4.00 -4.62 -9.95
N LYS A 130 -4.99 -4.95 -9.10
CA LYS A 130 -5.21 -6.31 -8.56
C LYS A 130 -5.34 -7.33 -9.67
N TYR A 131 -6.20 -7.03 -10.65
CA TYR A 131 -6.43 -7.91 -11.79
C TYR A 131 -5.15 -8.15 -12.59
N ARG A 132 -4.36 -7.09 -12.86
CA ARG A 132 -3.13 -7.19 -13.65
C ARG A 132 -2.01 -7.92 -12.90
N LEU A 133 -1.84 -7.64 -11.61
CA LEU A 133 -0.81 -8.27 -10.79
C LEU A 133 -1.16 -9.72 -10.43
N GLY A 134 -2.44 -10.07 -10.44
CA GLY A 134 -2.93 -11.36 -9.95
C GLY A 134 -2.87 -11.49 -8.42
N TYR A 135 -2.64 -10.37 -7.70
CA TYR A 135 -2.61 -10.29 -6.25
C TYR A 135 -2.99 -8.88 -5.77
N SER A 136 -3.44 -8.77 -4.51
CA SER A 136 -3.72 -7.47 -3.89
C SER A 136 -2.45 -6.73 -3.49
N PRO A 137 -2.30 -5.43 -3.82
CA PRO A 137 -1.14 -4.67 -3.39
C PRO A 137 -1.11 -4.56 -1.86
N LEU A 138 0.10 -4.47 -1.29
CA LEU A 138 0.27 -4.17 0.12
C LEU A 138 -0.09 -2.71 0.42
N ILE A 139 -0.66 -2.49 1.59
CA ILE A 139 -1.01 -1.16 2.08
C ILE A 139 -0.23 -0.92 3.38
N PHE A 140 0.49 0.19 3.45
CA PHE A 140 1.25 0.57 4.63
C PHE A 140 0.65 1.82 5.25
N ALA A 141 0.11 1.71 6.46
CA ALA A 141 -0.33 2.86 7.24
C ALA A 141 0.80 3.29 8.19
N ILE A 142 1.26 4.53 8.07
CA ILE A 142 2.44 5.06 8.77
C ILE A 142 2.04 6.35 9.49
N LYS A 143 2.30 6.39 10.79
CA LYS A 143 2.06 7.56 11.63
C LYS A 143 3.32 7.88 12.43
N LYS A 144 3.65 9.15 12.55
CA LYS A 144 4.67 9.60 13.49
C LYS A 144 4.01 9.76 14.86
N ASP A 145 4.58 9.12 15.87
CA ASP A 145 4.16 9.33 17.26
C ASP A 145 4.62 10.72 17.76
#